data_AF-A0A841TVD1-F1
#
_entry.id   AF-A0A841TVD1-F1
#
_cell.length_a   1.000
_cell.length_b   1.000
_cell.length_c   1.000
_cell.angle_alpha   90.00
_cell.angle_beta   90.00
_cell.angle_gamma   90.00
#
_symmetry.space_group_name_H-M   'P 1'
#
loop_
_entity.id
_entity.type
_entity.pdbx_description
1 polymer ?
#
loop_
_entity_poly.entity_id
_entity_poly.type
_entity_poly.pdbx_seq_one_letter_code
_entity_poly.pdbx_strand_id
1 'polypeptide(L)'
;MRKGIMALMAAGMLTLAACGNSAEEETVQGDVYPVKNEAPKVTVSRFVDFGPINEDVYGSFADADTIKAFEEAVGSAQRMEGQLDVGAADYDVVIERDGVPKAIRLWIDDAAEEGAKGMFVDASDSGIGYTLTADATKKLGELIRGIEYSAEQAEKNGDVVLALDGIKNPGTWVQFAENVKQKKPGRVQITAYTVEGDPIFYNLSYNGGDDIRYRFDTTHDAYGNPEKREEFCGEIAETLTDKGMEYRLKSCGANRDQESKTFSILIPG
;
A
#
# COMPACT_ATOMS: atom_id res chain seq x y z
N MET A 1 -60.06 -13.47 -68.16
CA MET A 1 -59.55 -12.52 -69.17
C MET A 1 -58.35 -11.78 -68.57
N ARG A 2 -57.25 -11.72 -69.33
CA ARG A 2 -56.23 -10.64 -69.41
C ARG A 2 -55.64 -10.10 -68.10
N LYS A 3 -54.36 -10.40 -67.84
CA LYS A 3 -53.14 -9.69 -68.32
C LYS A 3 -52.72 -8.62 -67.30
N GLY A 4 -51.45 -8.72 -66.87
CA GLY A 4 -50.83 -7.87 -65.87
C GLY A 4 -50.33 -6.52 -66.39
N ILE A 5 -49.14 -6.15 -65.89
CA ILE A 5 -48.37 -4.88 -66.02
C ILE A 5 -48.53 -4.02 -64.76
N MET A 6 -47.54 -3.37 -64.15
CA MET A 6 -46.06 -3.42 -64.16
C MET A 6 -45.63 -2.31 -63.18
N ALA A 7 -44.59 -2.58 -62.39
CA ALA A 7 -43.60 -1.70 -61.77
C ALA A 7 -43.99 -0.31 -61.19
N LEU A 8 -43.56 -0.06 -59.95
CA LEU A 8 -42.67 1.08 -59.68
C LEU A 8 -41.72 0.75 -58.52
N MET A 9 -40.41 0.88 -58.76
CA MET A 9 -39.37 0.89 -57.74
C MET A 9 -39.42 2.20 -56.95
N ALA A 10 -39.22 2.14 -55.64
CA ALA A 10 -38.69 3.26 -54.85
C ALA A 10 -37.63 2.70 -53.90
N ALA A 11 -36.44 3.30 -53.98
CA ALA A 11 -35.23 2.89 -53.29
C ALA A 11 -35.37 3.03 -51.77
N GLY A 12 -35.19 1.92 -51.04
CA GLY A 12 -35.06 1.90 -49.60
C GLY A 12 -33.62 2.22 -49.19
N MET A 13 -33.44 3.30 -48.45
CA MET A 13 -32.19 3.75 -47.86
C MET A 13 -31.73 2.72 -46.80
N LEU A 14 -30.63 2.01 -47.07
CA LEU A 14 -30.00 1.09 -46.13
C LEU A 14 -29.22 1.91 -45.09
N THR A 15 -29.74 2.05 -43.88
CA THR A 15 -28.95 2.53 -42.74
C THR A 15 -28.20 1.35 -42.13
N LEU A 16 -26.89 1.29 -42.39
CA LEU A 16 -25.94 0.43 -41.68
C LEU A 16 -25.84 0.89 -40.23
N ALA A 17 -26.39 0.10 -39.30
CA ALA A 17 -26.09 0.24 -37.88
C ALA A 17 -24.68 -0.32 -37.63
N ALA A 18 -23.69 0.57 -37.54
CA ALA A 18 -22.36 0.23 -37.07
C ALA A 18 -22.43 -0.03 -35.56
N CYS A 19 -22.19 -1.28 -35.14
CA CYS A 19 -21.94 -1.62 -33.75
C CYS A 19 -20.54 -1.09 -33.38
N GLY A 20 -20.48 0.09 -32.78
CA GLY A 20 -19.32 0.53 -32.03
C GLY A 20 -19.39 -0.09 -30.64
N ASN A 21 -18.62 -1.15 -30.40
CA ASN A 21 -18.26 -1.52 -29.04
C ASN A 21 -17.24 -0.47 -28.57
N SER A 22 -17.72 0.58 -27.90
CA SER A 22 -16.89 1.35 -27.00
C SER A 22 -16.62 0.46 -25.79
N ALA A 23 -15.39 -0.06 -25.70
CA ALA A 23 -14.86 -0.54 -24.43
C ALA A 23 -14.97 0.64 -23.45
N GLU A 24 -15.78 0.47 -22.41
CA GLU A 24 -15.72 1.35 -21.26
C GLU A 24 -14.33 1.17 -20.66
N GLU A 25 -13.47 2.19 -20.81
CA GLU A 25 -12.28 2.31 -19.98
C GLU A 25 -12.75 2.39 -18.54
N GLU A 26 -12.44 1.37 -17.73
CA GLU A 26 -12.52 1.47 -16.27
C GLU A 26 -11.63 2.62 -15.83
N THR A 27 -12.22 3.79 -15.58
CA THR A 27 -11.52 4.93 -15.00
C THR A 27 -11.14 4.55 -13.58
N VAL A 28 -9.86 4.25 -13.34
CA VAL A 28 -9.30 4.21 -11.99
C VAL A 28 -9.53 5.60 -11.40
N GLN A 29 -10.42 5.68 -10.41
CA GLN A 29 -10.79 6.93 -9.76
C GLN A 29 -9.57 7.41 -8.96
N GLY A 30 -8.72 8.22 -9.59
CA GLY A 30 -7.54 8.80 -8.95
C GLY A 30 -7.95 9.71 -7.79
N ASP A 31 -7.09 9.76 -6.76
CA ASP A 31 -7.33 10.61 -5.60
C ASP A 31 -7.35 12.09 -6.01
N VAL A 32 -8.53 12.70 -6.00
CA VAL A 32 -8.67 14.15 -6.19
C VAL A 32 -8.62 14.82 -4.82
N TYR A 33 -7.50 15.47 -4.51
CA TYR A 33 -7.33 16.19 -3.25
C TYR A 33 -8.05 17.54 -3.30
N PRO A 34 -8.97 17.81 -2.36
CA PRO A 34 -9.62 19.12 -2.29
C PRO A 34 -8.63 20.20 -1.85
N VAL A 35 -8.92 21.45 -2.23
CA VAL A 35 -8.22 22.61 -1.67
C VAL A 35 -8.46 22.64 -0.16
N LYS A 36 -7.37 22.72 0.60
CA LYS A 36 -7.37 22.83 2.06
C LYS A 36 -6.65 24.12 2.46
N ASN A 37 -7.15 24.75 3.52
CA ASN A 37 -6.47 25.84 4.23
C ASN A 37 -6.05 25.30 5.61
N GLU A 38 -5.18 24.29 5.59
CA GLU A 38 -4.63 23.66 6.78
C GLU A 38 -3.22 24.21 7.04
N ALA A 39 -2.81 24.21 8.31
CA ALA A 39 -1.46 24.62 8.66
C ALA A 39 -0.43 23.72 7.93
N PRO A 40 0.73 24.26 7.49
CA PRO A 40 1.79 23.48 6.88
C PRO A 40 2.16 22.25 7.72
N LYS A 41 2.08 21.06 7.12
CA LYS A 41 2.40 19.79 7.77
C LYS A 41 2.81 18.76 6.72
N VAL A 42 3.60 17.76 7.11
CA VAL A 42 3.75 16.52 6.36
C VAL A 42 3.15 15.39 7.17
N THR A 43 2.30 14.58 6.56
CA THR A 43 1.82 13.32 7.12
C THR A 43 2.49 12.18 6.38
N VAL A 44 3.00 11.21 7.12
CA VAL A 44 3.56 9.96 6.58
C VAL A 44 2.70 8.82 7.10
N SER A 45 2.30 7.92 6.22
CA SER A 45 1.63 6.66 6.52
C SER A 45 2.38 5.53 5.83
N ARG A 46 2.34 4.31 6.39
CA ARG A 46 2.90 3.15 5.69
C ARG A 46 2.02 2.82 4.48
N PHE A 47 2.64 2.53 3.34
CA PHE A 47 1.91 2.18 2.13
C PHE A 47 1.19 0.85 2.29
N VAL A 48 -0.08 0.83 1.90
CA VAL A 48 -0.91 -0.38 1.97
C VAL A 48 -1.18 -0.93 0.57
N ASP A 49 -1.76 -0.13 -0.30
CA ASP A 49 -2.11 -0.47 -1.66
C ASP A 49 -2.23 0.79 -2.53
N PHE A 50 -2.44 0.62 -3.84
CA PHE A 50 -2.57 1.73 -4.79
C PHE A 50 -3.99 2.33 -4.84
N GLY A 51 -4.83 2.03 -3.84
CA GLY A 51 -6.08 2.73 -3.60
C GLY A 51 -5.86 4.13 -3.00
N PRO A 52 -6.87 4.65 -2.27
CA PRO A 52 -6.75 5.93 -1.59
C PRO A 52 -5.56 5.96 -0.63
N ILE A 53 -4.94 7.13 -0.48
CA ILE A 53 -3.87 7.36 0.52
C ILE A 53 -4.28 6.79 1.88
N ASN A 54 -3.34 6.08 2.50
CA ASN A 54 -3.54 5.54 3.82
C ASN A 54 -3.66 6.66 4.88
N GLU A 55 -4.79 6.68 5.58
CA GLU A 55 -5.05 7.62 6.67
C GLU A 55 -4.52 7.14 8.03
N ASP A 56 -4.02 5.90 8.12
CA ASP A 56 -3.41 5.33 9.32
C ASP A 56 -2.02 5.96 9.52
N VAL A 57 -2.00 7.13 10.18
CA VAL A 57 -0.83 7.98 10.33
C VAL A 57 0.29 7.24 11.03
N TYR A 58 1.42 7.09 10.34
CA TYR A 58 2.67 6.59 10.89
C TYR A 58 3.39 7.69 11.68
N GLY A 59 3.43 8.91 11.12
CA GLY A 59 3.94 10.08 11.81
C GLY A 59 3.62 11.38 11.09
N SER A 60 3.94 12.51 11.72
CA SER A 60 3.73 13.82 11.10
C SER A 60 4.78 14.85 11.53
N PHE A 61 5.10 15.77 10.63
CA PHE A 61 6.04 16.85 10.86
C PHE A 61 5.36 18.20 10.67
N ALA A 62 5.52 19.10 11.64
CA ALA A 62 4.97 20.46 11.60
C ALA A 62 6.07 21.54 11.62
N ASP A 63 7.35 21.16 11.71
CA ASP A 63 8.47 22.10 11.71
C ASP A 63 8.85 22.51 10.28
N ALA A 64 9.17 23.79 10.11
CA ALA A 64 9.40 24.37 8.79
C ALA A 64 10.55 23.71 8.02
N ASP A 65 11.62 23.29 8.71
CA ASP A 65 12.81 22.71 8.08
C ASP A 65 12.55 21.32 7.51
N THR A 66 11.87 20.45 8.27
CA THR A 66 11.50 19.11 7.79
C THR A 66 10.53 19.19 6.64
N ILE A 67 9.50 20.02 6.76
CA ILE A 67 8.52 20.19 5.71
C ILE A 67 9.19 20.72 4.42
N LYS A 68 10.11 21.70 4.55
CA LYS A 68 10.90 22.19 3.41
C LYS A 68 11.75 21.09 2.78
N ALA A 69 12.31 20.16 3.56
CA ALA A 69 13.06 19.03 3.02
C ALA A 69 12.21 18.13 2.12
N PHE A 70 10.95 17.87 2.49
CA PHE A 70 10.01 17.13 1.63
C PHE A 70 9.67 17.91 0.35
N GLU A 71 9.44 19.22 0.45
CA GLU A 71 9.17 20.06 -0.73
C GLU A 71 10.34 20.13 -1.69
N GLU A 72 11.56 20.32 -1.19
CA GLU A 72 12.77 20.37 -2.01
C GLU A 72 13.07 19.01 -2.65
N ALA A 73 12.83 17.91 -1.94
CA ALA A 73 12.96 16.56 -2.48
C ALA A 73 12.01 16.34 -3.68
N VAL A 74 10.74 16.70 -3.53
CA VAL A 74 9.74 16.59 -4.60
C VAL A 74 10.04 17.56 -5.75
N GLY A 75 10.41 18.80 -5.44
CA GLY A 75 10.66 19.85 -6.43
C GLY A 75 11.94 19.68 -7.23
N SER A 76 12.93 18.95 -6.71
CA SER A 76 14.19 18.66 -7.39
C SER A 76 14.22 17.31 -8.12
N ALA A 77 13.17 16.50 -7.98
CA ALA A 77 13.11 15.16 -8.54
C ALA A 77 13.06 15.16 -10.08
N GLN A 78 13.72 14.18 -10.67
CA GLN A 78 13.79 14.03 -12.13
C GLN A 78 12.70 13.09 -12.61
N ARG A 79 11.87 13.56 -13.55
CA ARG A 79 10.86 12.73 -14.20
C ARG A 79 11.53 11.53 -14.89
N MET A 80 10.96 10.35 -14.68
CA MET A 80 11.39 9.11 -15.33
C MET A 80 10.79 9.03 -16.74
N GLU A 81 11.56 8.49 -17.68
CA GLU A 81 11.11 8.22 -19.04
C GLU A 81 10.47 6.83 -19.12
N GLY A 82 9.29 6.75 -19.74
CA GLY A 82 8.52 5.50 -19.89
C GLY A 82 7.44 5.30 -18.83
N GLN A 83 6.65 4.24 -19.01
CA GLN A 83 5.68 3.80 -18.00
C GLN A 83 6.41 3.01 -16.92
N LEU A 84 5.97 3.20 -15.67
CA LEU A 84 6.48 2.49 -14.52
C LEU A 84 5.81 1.12 -14.35
N ASP A 85 6.63 0.10 -14.14
CA ASP A 85 6.24 -1.18 -13.53
C ASP A 85 6.95 -1.28 -12.18
N VAL A 86 6.23 -0.95 -11.11
CA VAL A 86 6.78 -0.81 -9.76
C VAL A 86 6.05 -1.70 -8.76
N GLY A 87 6.82 -2.20 -7.78
CA GLY A 87 6.28 -2.95 -6.64
C GLY A 87 5.51 -2.05 -5.66
N ALA A 88 5.17 -2.59 -4.49
CA ALA A 88 4.56 -1.76 -3.43
C ALA A 88 5.50 -0.63 -3.00
N ALA A 89 4.94 0.55 -2.76
CA ALA A 89 5.67 1.65 -2.13
C ALA A 89 5.96 1.34 -0.66
N ASP A 90 6.80 2.16 -0.04
CA ASP A 90 7.08 2.10 1.39
C ASP A 90 6.12 2.99 2.17
N TYR A 91 5.86 4.20 1.66
CA TYR A 91 5.05 5.19 2.34
C TYR A 91 4.06 5.88 1.41
N ASP A 92 2.96 6.31 2.02
CA ASP A 92 2.12 7.38 1.52
C ASP A 92 2.51 8.67 2.25
N VAL A 93 2.73 9.74 1.50
CA VAL A 93 3.16 11.04 2.06
C VAL A 93 2.24 12.14 1.56
N VAL A 94 1.68 12.91 2.48
CA VAL A 94 0.85 14.09 2.19
C VAL A 94 1.54 15.34 2.72
N ILE A 95 1.88 16.25 1.80
CA ILE A 95 2.46 17.56 2.10
C ILE A 95 1.33 18.59 2.06
N GLU A 96 0.91 19.04 3.23
CA GLU A 96 -0.14 20.04 3.44
C GLU A 96 0.43 21.47 3.32
N ARG A 97 -0.26 22.31 2.53
CA ARG A 97 0.00 23.72 2.30
C ARG A 97 -1.31 24.44 2.08
N ASP A 98 -1.29 25.78 2.15
CA ASP A 98 -2.37 26.59 1.63
C ASP A 98 -2.60 26.25 0.15
N GLY A 99 -3.76 25.67 -0.17
CA GLY A 99 -4.08 25.22 -1.52
C GLY A 99 -4.34 23.72 -1.61
N VAL A 100 -3.93 23.12 -2.73
CA VAL A 100 -4.11 21.68 -2.96
C VAL A 100 -2.92 20.93 -2.32
N PRO A 101 -3.16 19.99 -1.39
CA PRO A 101 -2.09 19.15 -0.84
C PRO A 101 -1.39 18.35 -1.94
N LYS A 102 -0.10 18.11 -1.77
CA LYS A 102 0.66 17.20 -2.62
C LYS A 102 0.72 15.84 -1.94
N ALA A 103 0.06 14.84 -2.52
CA ALA A 103 0.10 13.46 -2.04
C ALA A 103 0.91 12.59 -2.99
N ILE A 104 1.89 11.86 -2.45
CA ILE A 104 2.80 11.01 -3.20
C ILE A 104 2.89 9.63 -2.58
N ARG A 105 3.20 8.63 -3.40
CA ARG A 105 3.61 7.30 -2.95
C ARG A 105 5.12 7.21 -3.10
N LEU A 106 5.81 6.92 -2.00
CA LEU A 106 7.26 7.05 -1.86
C LEU A 106 7.90 5.67 -1.68
N TRP A 107 8.87 5.37 -2.54
CA TRP A 107 9.83 4.29 -2.36
C TRP A 107 11.13 4.89 -1.87
N ILE A 108 11.70 4.29 -0.83
CA ILE A 108 12.97 4.71 -0.27
C ILE A 108 13.83 3.48 0.00
N ASP A 109 14.99 3.42 -0.66
CA ASP A 109 15.97 2.38 -0.37
C ASP A 109 16.54 2.63 1.04
N ASP A 110 16.32 1.66 1.93
CA ASP A 110 16.73 1.76 3.34
C ASP A 110 18.23 1.55 3.57
N ALA A 111 18.95 1.14 2.54
CA ALA A 111 20.40 1.09 2.58
C ALA A 111 20.91 2.53 2.58
N ALA A 112 21.31 3.05 3.74
CA ALA A 112 22.01 4.33 3.91
C ALA A 112 23.43 4.31 3.28
N GLU A 113 23.56 3.66 2.12
CA GLU A 113 24.78 3.45 1.35
C GLU A 113 24.87 4.43 0.18
N GLU A 114 26.08 4.61 -0.31
CA GLU A 114 26.36 5.38 -1.52
C GLU A 114 25.63 4.73 -2.71
N GLY A 115 24.63 5.43 -3.27
CA GLY A 115 23.81 4.94 -4.38
C GLY A 115 22.37 4.57 -4.04
N ALA A 116 21.92 4.79 -2.80
CA ALA A 116 20.51 4.65 -2.41
C ALA A 116 19.58 5.40 -3.36
N LYS A 117 18.52 4.74 -3.83
CA LYS A 117 17.54 5.34 -4.73
C LYS A 117 16.25 5.60 -3.98
N GLY A 118 15.71 6.78 -4.23
CA GLY A 118 14.37 7.15 -3.81
C GLY A 118 13.60 7.49 -5.06
N MET A 119 12.33 7.14 -5.08
CA MET A 119 11.44 7.58 -6.14
C MET A 119 10.04 7.78 -5.59
N PHE A 120 9.25 8.58 -6.27
CA PHE A 120 7.84 8.69 -5.97
C PHE A 120 7.00 8.73 -7.24
N VAL A 121 5.71 8.47 -7.06
CA VAL A 121 4.67 8.83 -8.02
C VAL A 121 3.66 9.72 -7.34
N ASP A 122 2.93 10.50 -8.13
CA ASP A 122 1.77 11.21 -7.63
C ASP A 122 0.65 10.22 -7.28
N ALA A 123 0.00 10.40 -6.13
CA ALA A 123 -1.12 9.52 -5.76
C ALA A 123 -2.28 9.63 -6.77
N SER A 124 -2.49 10.81 -7.33
CA SER A 124 -3.48 11.10 -8.38
C SER A 124 -3.06 10.66 -9.79
N ASP A 125 -1.77 10.41 -10.02
CA ASP A 125 -1.22 9.98 -11.31
C ASP A 125 -0.02 9.04 -11.08
N SER A 126 -0.32 7.76 -10.88
CA SER A 126 0.70 6.74 -10.64
C SER A 126 1.44 6.30 -11.91
N GLY A 127 1.08 6.83 -13.08
CA GLY A 127 1.70 6.46 -14.36
C GLY A 127 3.07 7.13 -14.60
N ILE A 128 3.39 8.17 -13.82
CA ILE A 128 4.61 8.97 -13.97
C ILE A 128 5.47 8.87 -12.71
N GLY A 129 6.69 8.36 -12.91
CA GLY A 129 7.73 8.28 -11.89
C GLY A 129 8.60 9.52 -11.79
N TYR A 130 9.10 9.77 -10.59
CA TYR A 130 10.08 10.79 -10.29
C TYR A 130 11.19 10.21 -9.43
N THR A 131 12.44 10.30 -9.90
CA THR A 131 13.61 9.86 -9.15
C THR A 131 14.12 10.99 -8.25
N LEU A 132 14.27 10.70 -6.96
CA LEU A 132 14.88 11.60 -5.99
C LEU A 132 16.40 11.67 -6.18
N THR A 133 17.00 12.78 -5.77
CA THR A 133 18.46 12.87 -5.65
C THR A 133 18.96 11.98 -4.50
N ALA A 134 20.21 11.54 -4.53
CA ALA A 134 20.78 10.73 -3.45
C ALA A 134 20.70 11.44 -2.08
N ASP A 135 20.96 12.75 -2.05
CA ASP A 135 20.86 13.56 -0.84
C ASP A 135 19.42 13.65 -0.32
N ALA A 136 18.45 13.85 -1.22
CA ALA A 136 17.03 13.85 -0.85
C ALA A 136 16.58 12.48 -0.32
N THR A 137 16.94 11.40 -0.99
CA THR A 137 16.67 10.02 -0.55
C THR A 137 17.21 9.78 0.86
N LYS A 138 18.49 10.10 1.09
CA LYS A 138 19.10 9.93 2.41
C LYS A 138 18.38 10.77 3.46
N LYS A 139 18.12 12.04 3.16
CA LYS A 139 17.49 12.97 4.11
C LYS A 139 16.07 12.55 4.48
N LEU A 140 15.24 12.18 3.51
CA LEU A 140 13.88 11.70 3.78
C LEU A 140 13.89 10.37 4.54
N GLY A 141 14.82 9.46 4.22
CA GLY A 141 14.95 8.18 4.93
C GLY A 141 15.32 8.37 6.40
N GLU A 142 16.25 9.28 6.70
CA GLU A 142 16.59 9.65 8.08
C GLU A 142 15.42 10.28 8.84
N LEU A 143 14.66 11.17 8.19
CA LEU A 143 13.49 11.81 8.80
C LEU A 143 12.40 10.78 9.12
N ILE A 144 12.06 9.90 8.17
CA ILE A 144 11.00 8.92 8.33
C ILE A 144 11.38 7.84 9.36
N ARG A 145 12.62 7.35 9.37
CA ARG A 145 13.10 6.41 10.40
C ARG A 145 13.22 7.04 11.79
N GLY A 146 13.29 8.38 11.85
CA GLY A 146 13.25 9.11 13.12
C GLY A 146 11.85 9.23 13.72
N ILE A 147 10.80 8.72 13.05
CA ILE A 147 9.44 8.71 13.57
C ILE A 147 9.32 7.61 14.64
N GLU A 148 8.92 8.01 15.84
CA GLU A 148 8.54 7.07 16.89
C GLU A 148 7.09 6.60 16.66
N TYR A 149 6.92 5.35 16.23
CA TYR A 149 5.59 4.75 16.06
C TYR A 149 5.28 3.85 17.26
N SER A 150 4.71 4.43 18.31
CA SER A 150 4.46 3.75 19.58
C SER A 150 3.34 2.72 19.51
N ALA A 151 3.33 1.77 20.46
CA ALA A 151 2.30 0.74 20.57
C ALA A 151 0.89 1.35 20.72
N GLU A 152 0.75 2.48 21.40
CA GLU A 152 -0.51 3.21 21.54
C GLU A 152 -0.98 3.81 20.21
N GLN A 153 -0.06 4.35 19.42
CA GLN A 153 -0.40 4.88 18.09
C GLN A 153 -0.77 3.74 17.13
N ALA A 154 -0.06 2.61 17.19
CA ALA A 154 -0.41 1.41 16.44
C ALA A 154 -1.80 0.87 16.81
N GLU A 155 -2.10 0.78 18.12
CA GLU A 155 -3.42 0.35 18.60
C GLU A 155 -4.53 1.29 18.11
N LYS A 156 -4.29 2.60 18.13
CA LYS A 156 -5.23 3.62 17.65
C LYS A 156 -5.46 3.53 16.15
N ASN A 157 -4.44 3.18 15.38
CA ASN A 157 -4.54 2.92 13.94
C ASN A 157 -5.22 1.59 13.61
N GLY A 158 -5.58 0.79 14.63
CA GLY A 158 -6.26 -0.49 14.44
C GLY A 158 -5.32 -1.66 14.13
N ASP A 159 -4.01 -1.46 14.26
CA ASP A 159 -3.01 -2.53 14.15
C ASP A 159 -3.31 -3.62 15.18
N VAL A 160 -2.98 -4.85 14.83
CA VAL A 160 -2.80 -5.92 15.81
C VAL A 160 -1.45 -5.68 16.48
N VAL A 161 -1.46 -5.25 17.74
CA VAL A 161 -0.21 -4.87 18.42
C VAL A 161 0.31 -6.06 19.23
N LEU A 162 1.55 -6.47 18.98
CA LEU A 162 2.27 -7.45 19.79
C LEU A 162 3.27 -6.71 20.68
N ALA A 163 2.82 -6.29 21.86
CA ALA A 163 3.62 -5.56 22.83
C ALA A 163 4.10 -6.48 23.97
N LEU A 164 5.04 -5.99 24.78
CA LEU A 164 5.58 -6.71 25.94
C LEU A 164 4.51 -7.03 27.00
N ASP A 165 3.45 -6.23 27.08
CA ASP A 165 2.33 -6.40 28.01
C ASP A 165 1.18 -7.26 27.44
N GLY A 166 1.30 -7.73 26.20
CA GLY A 166 0.34 -8.62 25.55
C GLY A 166 -0.09 -8.15 24.17
N ILE A 167 -1.18 -8.74 23.67
CA ILE A 167 -1.76 -8.43 22.36
C ILE A 167 -2.87 -7.37 22.50
N LYS A 168 -2.87 -6.36 21.62
CA LYS A 168 -3.99 -5.44 21.42
C LYS A 168 -4.67 -5.71 20.09
N ASN A 169 -5.95 -5.35 19.99
CA ASN A 169 -6.80 -5.58 18.81
C ASN A 169 -6.74 -7.01 18.22
N PRO A 170 -6.74 -8.11 19.02
CA PRO A 170 -6.67 -9.47 18.46
C PRO A 170 -7.85 -9.80 17.53
N GLY A 171 -8.98 -9.12 17.71
CA GLY A 171 -10.16 -9.25 16.84
C GLY A 171 -9.89 -8.86 15.38
N THR A 172 -8.99 -7.90 15.13
CA THR A 172 -8.61 -7.50 13.76
C THR A 172 -7.95 -8.67 13.02
N TRP A 173 -7.06 -9.42 13.68
CA TRP A 173 -6.48 -10.64 13.12
C TRP A 173 -7.53 -11.70 12.85
N VAL A 174 -8.39 -11.99 13.83
CA VAL A 174 -9.43 -13.02 13.70
C VAL A 174 -10.37 -12.70 12.53
N GLN A 175 -10.75 -11.44 12.36
CA GLN A 175 -11.57 -11.00 11.24
C GLN A 175 -10.86 -11.17 9.89
N PHE A 176 -9.56 -10.84 9.82
CA PHE A 176 -8.77 -11.05 8.60
C PHE A 176 -8.66 -12.53 8.24
N ALA A 177 -8.33 -13.40 9.20
CA ALA A 177 -8.24 -14.84 8.97
C ALA A 177 -9.58 -15.42 8.49
N GLU A 178 -10.69 -14.96 9.07
CA GLU A 178 -12.04 -15.36 8.64
C GLU A 178 -12.37 -14.84 7.23
N ASN A 179 -11.97 -13.61 6.89
CA ASN A 179 -12.14 -13.08 5.54
C ASN A 179 -11.42 -13.95 4.50
N VAL A 180 -10.18 -14.36 4.78
CA VAL A 180 -9.41 -15.27 3.90
C VAL A 180 -10.14 -16.60 3.73
N LYS A 181 -10.60 -17.23 4.82
CA LYS A 181 -11.40 -18.47 4.76
C LYS A 181 -12.66 -18.33 3.90
N GLN A 182 -13.33 -17.18 3.99
CA GLN A 182 -14.55 -16.87 3.24
C GLN A 182 -14.27 -16.35 1.81
N LYS A 183 -13.01 -16.31 1.37
CA LYS A 183 -12.59 -15.70 0.09
C LYS A 183 -13.02 -14.24 -0.07
N LYS A 184 -13.11 -13.51 1.03
CA LYS A 184 -13.44 -12.08 1.05
C LYS A 184 -12.16 -11.25 1.09
N PRO A 185 -12.10 -10.14 0.35
CA PRO A 185 -10.98 -9.22 0.46
C PRO A 185 -10.80 -8.74 1.90
N GLY A 186 -9.55 -8.54 2.30
CA GLY A 186 -9.21 -8.07 3.62
C GLY A 186 -7.73 -7.68 3.71
N ARG A 187 -7.41 -6.90 4.73
CA ARG A 187 -6.03 -6.54 5.06
C ARG A 187 -5.87 -6.47 6.58
N VAL A 188 -4.66 -6.68 7.06
CA VAL A 188 -4.28 -6.50 8.45
C VAL A 188 -2.82 -6.02 8.52
N GLN A 189 -2.58 -5.01 9.36
CA GLN A 189 -1.25 -4.66 9.81
C GLN A 189 -1.08 -5.21 11.22
N ILE A 190 0.00 -5.97 11.43
CA ILE A 190 0.44 -6.41 12.74
C ILE A 190 1.73 -5.67 13.03
N THR A 191 1.82 -5.06 14.20
CA THR A 191 2.99 -4.30 14.64
C THR A 191 3.50 -4.92 15.93
N ALA A 192 4.66 -5.56 15.85
CA ALA A 192 5.35 -6.12 17.01
C ALA A 192 6.42 -5.15 17.51
N TYR A 193 6.66 -5.13 18.81
CA TYR A 193 7.65 -4.26 19.42
C TYR A 193 8.82 -5.05 19.99
N THR A 194 10.04 -4.59 19.72
CA THR A 194 11.25 -5.07 20.39
C THR A 194 11.25 -4.68 21.88
N VAL A 195 12.22 -5.16 22.65
CA VAL A 195 12.34 -4.77 24.06
C VAL A 195 12.75 -3.30 24.22
N GLU A 196 13.40 -2.75 23.20
CA GLU A 196 13.77 -1.34 23.05
C GLU A 196 12.60 -0.45 22.63
N GLY A 197 11.52 -1.03 22.12
CA GLY A 197 10.33 -0.31 21.66
C GLY A 197 10.31 0.00 20.16
N ASP A 198 11.18 -0.64 19.39
CA ASP A 198 11.21 -0.45 17.94
C ASP A 198 10.17 -1.34 17.24
N PRO A 199 9.43 -0.82 16.24
CA PRO A 199 8.37 -1.56 15.58
C PRO A 199 8.89 -2.47 14.46
N ILE A 200 8.33 -3.68 14.39
CA ILE A 200 8.49 -4.65 13.32
C ILE A 200 7.11 -4.91 12.71
N PHE A 201 7.01 -4.85 11.38
CA PHE A 201 5.73 -4.86 10.69
C PHE A 201 5.49 -6.16 9.92
N TYR A 202 4.27 -6.65 10.03
CA TYR A 202 3.75 -7.78 9.27
C TYR A 202 2.45 -7.32 8.60
N ASN A 203 2.54 -6.95 7.33
CA ASN A 203 1.40 -6.50 6.54
C ASN A 203 0.88 -7.66 5.71
N LEU A 204 -0.40 -7.99 5.85
CA LEU A 204 -1.06 -9.01 5.05
C LEU A 204 -2.23 -8.40 4.30
N SER A 205 -2.36 -8.75 3.03
CA SER A 205 -3.48 -8.36 2.19
C SER A 205 -3.94 -9.56 1.36
N TYR A 206 -5.25 -9.62 1.14
CA TYR A 206 -5.89 -10.67 0.38
C TYR A 206 -7.02 -10.04 -0.42
N ASN A 207 -7.06 -10.32 -1.72
CA ASN A 207 -8.02 -9.73 -2.66
C ASN A 207 -9.21 -10.65 -2.97
N GLY A 208 -9.36 -11.78 -2.27
CA GLY A 208 -10.35 -12.82 -2.58
C GLY A 208 -9.87 -13.88 -3.58
N GLY A 209 -8.64 -13.79 -4.05
CA GLY A 209 -8.02 -14.73 -4.99
C GLY A 209 -7.37 -15.95 -4.32
N ASP A 210 -6.22 -16.38 -4.86
CA ASP A 210 -5.50 -17.58 -4.39
C ASP A 210 -4.28 -17.27 -3.52
N ASP A 211 -3.89 -15.99 -3.44
CA ASP A 211 -2.68 -15.55 -2.77
C ASP A 211 -2.97 -14.48 -1.72
N ILE A 212 -2.45 -14.73 -0.52
CA ILE A 212 -2.24 -13.75 0.53
C ILE A 212 -0.87 -13.14 0.27
N ARG A 213 -0.84 -11.83 0.05
CA ARG A 213 0.39 -11.07 -0.03
C ARG A 213 0.82 -10.69 1.37
N TYR A 214 2.00 -11.13 1.78
CA TYR A 214 2.60 -10.88 3.09
C TYR A 214 3.90 -10.08 2.92
N ARG A 215 4.00 -8.94 3.59
CA ARG A 215 5.21 -8.11 3.68
C ARG A 215 5.72 -8.10 5.11
N PHE A 216 7.00 -8.41 5.25
CA PHE A 216 7.77 -8.36 6.49
C PHE A 216 8.76 -7.21 6.41
N ASP A 217 8.81 -6.38 7.46
CA ASP A 217 9.63 -5.18 7.46
C ASP A 217 10.19 -4.89 8.87
N THR A 218 11.51 -4.97 8.99
CA THR A 218 12.30 -4.67 10.20
C THR A 218 13.13 -3.39 10.05
N THR A 219 12.89 -2.57 9.03
CA THR A 219 13.74 -1.40 8.71
C THR A 219 13.68 -0.28 9.76
N HIS A 220 12.72 -0.36 10.68
CA HIS A 220 12.55 0.54 11.80
C HIS A 220 13.04 -0.05 13.13
N ASP A 221 13.59 -1.26 13.13
CA ASP A 221 14.36 -1.81 14.24
C ASP A 221 15.78 -1.25 14.19
N ALA A 222 16.10 -0.33 15.10
CA ALA A 222 17.37 0.41 15.08
C ALA A 222 18.58 -0.49 15.37
N TYR A 223 18.37 -1.62 16.05
CA TYR A 223 19.43 -2.57 16.44
C TYR A 223 19.37 -3.89 15.67
N GLY A 224 18.28 -4.14 14.95
CA GLY A 224 18.12 -5.27 14.06
C GLY A 224 18.86 -5.13 12.73
N ASN A 225 18.82 -6.21 11.95
CA ASN A 225 19.21 -6.12 10.55
C ASN A 225 17.99 -5.61 9.75
N PRO A 226 18.12 -4.48 9.02
CA PRO A 226 17.03 -3.97 8.22
C PRO A 226 16.74 -4.96 7.08
N GLU A 227 15.51 -5.45 7.02
CA GLU A 227 15.04 -6.37 6.00
C GLU A 227 13.64 -5.95 5.55
N LYS A 228 13.42 -5.93 4.23
CA LYS A 228 12.10 -5.94 3.62
C LYS A 228 11.96 -7.22 2.82
N ARG A 229 10.93 -8.00 3.11
CA ARG A 229 10.62 -9.23 2.39
C ARG A 229 9.16 -9.27 1.99
N GLU A 230 8.90 -9.78 0.80
CA GLU A 230 7.56 -10.06 0.32
C GLU A 230 7.41 -11.54 0.00
N GLU A 231 6.34 -12.15 0.48
CA GLU A 231 5.97 -13.53 0.23
C GLU A 231 4.51 -13.59 -0.25
N PHE A 232 4.23 -14.52 -1.16
CA PHE A 232 2.87 -14.85 -1.59
C PHE A 232 2.56 -16.24 -1.06
N CYS A 233 1.50 -16.35 -0.26
CA CYS A 233 1.13 -17.55 0.49
C CYS A 233 -0.32 -17.96 0.21
N GLY A 234 -0.58 -19.26 0.19
CA GLY A 234 -1.90 -19.79 -0.17
C GLY A 234 -2.88 -20.00 0.98
N GLU A 235 -2.38 -20.10 2.21
CA GLU A 235 -3.19 -20.57 3.33
C GLU A 235 -2.75 -19.94 4.66
N ILE A 236 -3.72 -19.71 5.54
CA ILE A 236 -3.52 -19.48 6.97
C ILE A 236 -3.84 -20.80 7.70
N ALA A 237 -2.81 -21.45 8.24
CA ALA A 237 -2.95 -22.67 9.00
C ALA A 237 -3.15 -22.36 10.49
N GLU A 238 -4.11 -23.03 11.12
CA GLU A 238 -4.50 -22.82 12.53
C GLU A 238 -4.12 -24.04 13.38
N THR A 239 -3.58 -23.81 14.57
CA THR A 239 -3.21 -24.88 15.51
C THR A 239 -3.57 -24.48 16.93
N LEU A 240 -4.46 -25.25 17.58
CA LEU A 240 -4.77 -25.07 18.99
C LEU A 240 -3.59 -25.57 19.85
N THR A 241 -3.11 -24.71 20.72
CA THR A 241 -2.04 -24.97 21.69
C THR A 241 -2.56 -24.85 23.11
N ASP A 242 -1.72 -25.16 24.10
CA ASP A 242 -1.98 -24.91 25.52
C ASP A 242 -2.07 -23.42 25.87
N LYS A 243 -1.53 -22.53 25.01
CA LYS A 243 -1.49 -21.08 25.22
C LYS A 243 -2.56 -20.30 24.44
N GLY A 244 -3.25 -20.96 23.50
CA GLY A 244 -4.21 -20.30 22.60
C GLY A 244 -4.13 -20.83 21.16
N MET A 245 -4.65 -20.07 20.21
CA MET A 245 -4.66 -20.43 18.79
C MET A 245 -3.43 -19.83 18.08
N GLU A 246 -2.56 -20.68 17.56
CA GLU A 246 -1.42 -20.28 16.74
C GLU A 246 -1.80 -20.28 15.26
N TYR A 247 -1.35 -19.26 14.52
CA TYR A 247 -1.55 -19.11 13.10
C TYR A 247 -0.21 -19.01 12.37
N ARG A 248 -0.08 -19.74 11.26
CA ARG A 248 1.10 -19.69 10.36
C ARG A 248 0.68 -19.54 8.91
N LEU A 249 1.54 -18.94 8.08
CA LEU A 249 1.33 -18.88 6.63
C LEU A 249 1.96 -20.09 5.95
N LYS A 250 1.17 -20.78 5.11
CA LYS A 250 1.58 -21.96 4.35
C LYS A 250 1.35 -21.78 2.86
N SER A 251 1.87 -22.74 2.10
CA SER A 251 1.85 -22.73 0.64
C SER A 251 2.45 -21.45 0.07
N CYS A 252 3.56 -21.03 0.66
CA CYS A 252 4.31 -19.85 0.27
C CYS A 252 5.32 -20.15 -0.85
N GLY A 253 5.71 -19.10 -1.57
CA GLY A 253 6.73 -19.15 -2.62
C GLY A 253 6.23 -19.75 -3.94
N ALA A 254 7.09 -19.70 -4.97
CA ALA A 254 6.71 -20.04 -6.35
C ALA A 254 6.14 -21.47 -6.52
N ASN A 255 6.61 -22.43 -5.72
CA ASN A 255 6.18 -23.83 -5.78
C ASN A 255 5.05 -24.16 -4.80
N ARG A 256 4.61 -23.20 -3.97
CA ARG A 256 3.55 -23.37 -2.95
C ARG A 256 3.79 -24.52 -1.97
N ASP A 257 5.05 -24.79 -1.64
CA ASP A 257 5.48 -25.92 -0.80
C ASP A 257 6.19 -25.48 0.50
N GLN A 258 6.23 -24.17 0.76
CA GLN A 258 6.92 -23.60 1.92
C GLN A 258 5.95 -23.07 2.97
N GLU A 259 6.38 -23.11 4.21
CA GLU A 259 5.82 -22.32 5.31
C GLU A 259 6.64 -21.04 5.46
N SER A 260 5.99 -19.92 5.73
CA SER A 260 6.69 -18.67 5.98
C SER A 260 7.58 -18.80 7.22
N LYS A 261 8.85 -18.39 7.09
CA LYS A 261 9.82 -18.48 8.20
C LYS A 261 9.74 -17.30 9.16
N THR A 262 9.11 -16.20 8.73
CA THR A 262 9.06 -14.95 9.51
C THR A 262 7.69 -14.71 10.12
N PHE A 263 6.64 -15.42 9.67
CA PHE A 263 5.29 -15.22 10.16
C PHE A 263 4.83 -16.31 11.15
N SER A 264 4.49 -15.89 12.37
CA SER A 264 3.62 -16.64 13.28
C SER A 264 2.93 -15.65 14.22
N ILE A 265 1.65 -15.88 14.51
CA ILE A 265 0.92 -15.13 15.54
C ILE A 265 0.16 -16.09 16.45
N LEU A 266 0.25 -15.85 17.75
CA LEU A 266 -0.50 -16.57 18.78
C LEU A 266 -1.58 -15.65 19.35
N ILE A 267 -2.84 -16.06 19.22
CA ILE A 267 -3.96 -15.41 19.90
C ILE A 267 -4.24 -16.18 21.19
N PRO A 268 -4.02 -15.57 22.38
CA PRO A 268 -4.28 -16.22 23.65
C PRO A 268 -5.75 -16.64 23.79
N GLY A 269 -5.98 -17.79 24.43
CA GLY A 269 -7.31 -18.34 24.72
C GLY A 269 -7.96 -17.79 25.98
#